data_AF-A0A7S3Y7F3-F1
#
_entry.id   AF-A0A7S3Y7F3-F1
#
_cell.length_a   1.000
_cell.length_b   1.000
_cell.length_c   1.000
_cell.angle_alpha   90.00
_cell.angle_beta   90.00
_cell.angle_gamma   90.00
#
_symmetry.space_group_name_H-M   'P 1'
#
loop_
_entity.id
_entity.type
_entity.pdbx_description
1 polymer ?
#
loop_
_entity_poly.entity_id
_entity_poly.type
_entity_poly.pdbx_seq_one_letter_code
_entity_poly.pdbx_strand_id
1 'polypeptide(L)'
;GDVKGVAVKATATIAYGVPKLGNILYPGYALGGDLYTTRIGFPPHHDGEIQVELSRPSKLLKPRDPQGHKTSFGQALFVAGARTYFGAPLLASLSFMKAG
;
A
#
# COMPACT_ATOMS: atom_id res chain seq x y z
N GLY A 1 -15.25 -3.25 -2.05
CA GLY A 1 -15.44 -4.43 -2.88
C GLY A 1 -16.51 -5.29 -2.28
N ASP A 2 -17.67 -4.70 -1.99
CA ASP A 2 -18.71 -5.37 -1.20
C ASP A 2 -19.42 -6.43 -2.04
N VAL A 3 -19.75 -7.55 -1.39
CA VAL A 3 -20.60 -8.58 -2.00
C VAL A 3 -22.06 -8.16 -1.83
N LYS A 4 -22.78 -8.01 -2.94
CA LYS A 4 -24.21 -7.68 -2.95
C LYS A 4 -25.06 -8.95 -3.04
N GLY A 5 -25.01 -9.75 -1.98
CA GLY A 5 -25.73 -11.03 -1.86
C GLY A 5 -24.87 -12.24 -2.21
N VAL A 6 -24.50 -12.40 -3.48
CA VAL A 6 -23.63 -13.49 -3.95
C VAL A 6 -22.52 -12.93 -4.84
N ALA A 7 -21.35 -13.56 -4.80
CA ALA A 7 -20.22 -13.22 -5.66
C ALA A 7 -19.48 -14.47 -6.14
N VAL A 8 -18.92 -14.40 -7.33
CA VAL A 8 -18.07 -15.44 -7.89
C VAL A 8 -16.74 -15.44 -7.13
N LYS A 9 -16.28 -16.63 -6.75
CA LYS A 9 -14.90 -16.86 -6.30
C LYS A 9 -14.07 -17.31 -7.49
N ALA A 10 -13.34 -16.38 -8.09
CA ALA A 10 -12.52 -16.62 -9.26
C ALA A 10 -11.13 -17.14 -8.87
N THR A 11 -10.53 -17.98 -9.74
CA THR A 11 -9.11 -18.33 -9.66
C THR A 11 -8.23 -17.19 -10.20
N ALA A 12 -8.74 -16.45 -11.20
CA ALA A 12 -8.09 -15.30 -11.78
C ALA A 12 -9.13 -14.28 -12.30
N THR A 13 -8.77 -13.00 -12.29
CA THR A 13 -9.57 -11.89 -12.80
C THR A 13 -8.75 -11.06 -13.77
N ILE A 14 -9.31 -10.73 -14.94
CA ILE A 14 -8.72 -9.78 -15.90
C ILE A 14 -9.49 -8.46 -15.82
N ALA A 15 -8.81 -7.40 -15.40
CA ALA A 15 -9.35 -6.04 -15.36
C ALA A 15 -8.84 -5.22 -16.55
N TYR A 16 -9.75 -4.57 -17.29
CA TYR A 16 -9.36 -3.73 -18.43
C TYR A 16 -8.94 -2.32 -18.01
N GLY A 17 -7.81 -1.82 -18.52
CA GLY A 17 -7.20 -0.57 -18.08
C GLY A 17 -6.50 -0.75 -16.74
N VAL A 18 -7.03 -0.13 -15.69
CA VAL A 18 -6.47 -0.16 -14.32
C VAL A 18 -7.24 -1.13 -13.40
N PRO A 19 -6.65 -1.56 -12.27
CA PRO A 19 -7.38 -2.24 -11.20
C PRO A 19 -8.53 -1.36 -10.68
N LYS A 20 -9.65 -1.98 -10.28
CA LYS A 20 -10.77 -1.29 -9.64
C LYS A 20 -10.65 -1.44 -8.13
N LEU A 21 -11.24 -0.53 -7.37
CA LEU A 21 -11.26 -0.60 -5.91
C LEU A 21 -11.79 -1.95 -5.39
N GLY A 22 -12.76 -2.55 -6.06
CA GLY A 22 -13.28 -3.87 -5.72
C GLY A 22 -12.27 -5.02 -5.87
N ASN A 23 -11.26 -4.87 -6.72
CA ASN A 23 -10.19 -5.86 -6.88
C ASN A 23 -9.15 -5.78 -5.74
N ILE A 24 -9.05 -4.64 -5.05
CA ILE A 24 -8.01 -4.36 -4.06
C ILE A 24 -8.56 -4.42 -2.63
N LEU A 25 -9.80 -3.96 -2.43
CA LEU A 25 -10.44 -3.92 -1.13
C LEU A 25 -11.21 -5.21 -0.85
N TYR A 26 -11.06 -5.73 0.37
CA TYR A 26 -11.91 -6.81 0.88
C TYR A 26 -13.39 -6.40 0.92
N PRO A 27 -14.33 -7.36 0.81
CA PRO A 27 -14.10 -8.79 0.56
C PRO A 27 -13.72 -9.12 -0.90
N GLY A 28 -13.94 -8.23 -1.86
CA GLY A 28 -13.70 -8.46 -3.29
C GLY A 28 -12.28 -8.95 -3.63
N TYR A 29 -11.25 -8.42 -2.97
CA TYR A 29 -9.86 -8.91 -3.11
C TYR A 29 -9.74 -10.42 -2.88
N ALA A 30 -10.40 -10.96 -1.84
CA ALA A 30 -10.34 -12.39 -1.50
C ALA A 30 -11.07 -13.28 -2.52
N LEU A 31 -11.95 -12.71 -3.33
CA LEU A 31 -12.79 -13.44 -4.29
C LEU A 31 -12.28 -13.32 -5.73
N GLY A 32 -11.37 -12.38 -6.00
CA GLY A 32 -10.88 -12.10 -7.35
C GLY A 32 -9.79 -13.05 -7.86
N GLY A 33 -9.15 -13.81 -6.97
CA GLY A 33 -7.98 -14.62 -7.33
C GLY A 33 -6.83 -13.78 -7.86
N ASP A 34 -6.03 -14.34 -8.77
CA ASP A 34 -4.91 -13.62 -9.39
C ASP A 34 -5.43 -12.48 -10.29
N LEU A 35 -5.01 -11.25 -9.99
CA LEU A 35 -5.45 -10.06 -10.72
C LEU A 35 -4.47 -9.69 -11.83
N TYR A 36 -4.96 -9.70 -13.07
CA TYR A 36 -4.25 -9.22 -14.24
C TYR A 36 -4.91 -7.95 -14.75
N THR A 37 -4.10 -7.03 -15.29
CA THR A 37 -4.60 -5.83 -15.96
C THR A 37 -4.15 -5.80 -17.41
N THR A 38 -5.07 -5.53 -18.34
CA THR A 38 -4.75 -5.43 -19.76
C THR A 38 -5.31 -4.16 -20.38
N ARG A 39 -4.61 -3.60 -21.36
CA ARG A 39 -5.05 -2.41 -22.10
C ARG A 39 -5.89 -2.84 -23.29
N ILE A 40 -6.99 -2.13 -23.53
CA ILE A 40 -7.93 -2.41 -24.63
C ILE A 40 -8.04 -1.24 -25.62
N GLY A 41 -6.96 -0.47 -25.80
CA GLY A 41 -6.91 0.65 -26.73
C GLY A 41 -7.12 2.04 -26.12
N PHE A 42 -7.20 2.16 -24.79
CA PHE A 42 -7.20 3.48 -24.15
C PHE A 42 -5.83 4.17 -24.29
N PRO A 43 -5.81 5.50 -24.55
CA PRO A 43 -4.57 6.28 -24.52
C PRO A 43 -3.89 6.18 -23.14
N PRO A 44 -2.55 6.20 -23.08
CA PRO A 44 -1.79 6.00 -21.83
C PRO A 44 -1.98 7.11 -20.77
N HIS A 45 -2.66 8.21 -21.10
CA HIS A 45 -2.89 9.35 -20.20
C HIS A 45 -4.37 9.58 -19.87
N HIS A 46 -5.24 8.60 -20.13
CA HIS A 46 -6.68 8.73 -19.89
C HIS A 46 -7.10 8.54 -18.42
N ASP A 47 -6.16 8.72 -17.49
CA ASP A 47 -6.32 8.51 -16.05
C ASP A 47 -6.50 9.81 -15.27
N GLY A 48 -6.59 10.97 -15.95
CA GLY A 48 -6.50 12.31 -15.34
C GLY A 48 -7.53 12.64 -14.26
N GLU A 49 -8.61 11.86 -14.14
CA GLU A 49 -9.65 12.02 -13.11
C GLU A 49 -9.50 11.04 -11.93
N ILE A 50 -8.62 10.05 -12.01
CA ILE A 50 -8.45 9.03 -10.97
C ILE A 50 -7.72 9.63 -9.77
N GLN A 51 -8.45 9.82 -8.67
CA GLN A 51 -7.93 10.43 -7.42
C GLN A 51 -7.24 9.44 -6.47
N VAL A 52 -7.02 8.20 -6.90
CA VAL A 52 -6.46 7.13 -6.06
C VAL A 52 -5.34 6.40 -6.79
N GLU A 53 -4.32 5.99 -6.05
CA GLU A 53 -3.20 5.23 -6.59
C GLU A 53 -2.83 4.04 -5.71
N LEU A 54 -2.19 3.05 -6.31
CA LEU A 54 -1.52 1.99 -5.56
C LEU A 54 -0.19 2.51 -5.04
N SER A 55 0.04 2.38 -3.73
CA SER A 55 1.31 2.75 -3.12
C SER A 55 2.45 1.95 -3.74
N ARG A 56 3.45 2.65 -4.27
CA ARG A 56 4.69 2.08 -4.80
C ARG A 56 5.85 2.54 -3.91
N PRO A 57 6.32 1.71 -2.95
CA PRO A 57 7.30 2.12 -1.96
C PRO A 57 8.56 2.76 -2.55
N SER A 58 9.04 2.24 -3.67
CA SER A 58 10.24 2.76 -4.37
C SER A 58 10.11 4.21 -4.84
N LYS A 59 8.89 4.72 -5.08
CA LYS A 59 8.66 6.11 -5.47
C LYS A 59 8.61 7.07 -4.28
N LEU A 60 8.45 6.55 -3.07
CA LEU A 60 8.27 7.33 -1.85
C LEU A 60 9.56 7.49 -1.04
N LEU A 61 10.54 6.60 -1.25
CA LEU A 61 11.82 6.64 -0.54
C LEU A 61 12.75 7.70 -1.12
N LYS A 62 13.28 8.56 -0.24
CA LYS A 62 14.30 9.56 -0.62
C LYS A 62 15.67 8.89 -0.75
N PRO A 63 16.52 9.33 -1.70
CA PRO A 63 17.92 8.91 -1.73
C PRO A 63 18.62 9.23 -0.40
N ARG A 64 19.52 8.34 0.04
CA ARG A 64 20.31 8.55 1.27
C ARG A 64 21.59 9.29 0.93
N ASP A 65 21.82 10.44 1.56
CA ASP A 65 23.08 11.18 1.43
C ASP A 65 24.24 10.39 2.07
N PRO A 66 25.30 10.04 1.31
CA PRO A 66 26.48 9.36 1.86
C PRO A 66 27.23 10.16 2.93
N GLN A 67 27.07 11.49 2.96
CA GLN A 67 27.68 12.38 3.96
C GLN A 67 26.73 12.66 5.14
N GLY A 68 25.53 12.08 5.14
CA GLY A 68 24.53 12.29 6.18
C GLY A 68 24.97 11.74 7.53
N HIS A 69 24.68 12.49 8.59
CA HIS A 69 24.91 12.11 9.98
C HIS A 69 23.60 11.74 10.69
N LYS A 70 23.67 11.35 11.96
CA LYS A 70 22.52 10.83 12.75
C LYS A 70 21.26 11.72 12.70
N THR A 71 21.42 13.05 12.63
CA THR A 71 20.31 14.00 12.56
C THR A 71 19.86 14.34 11.14
N SER A 72 20.58 13.93 10.10
CA SER A 72 20.22 14.15 8.70
C SER A 72 18.99 13.36 8.25
N PHE A 73 18.68 12.25 8.94
CA PHE A 73 17.59 11.33 8.59
C PHE A 73 16.38 11.45 9.53
N GLY A 74 16.34 12.53 10.32
CA GLY A 74 15.25 12.81 11.25
C GLY A 74 15.46 12.19 12.62
N GLN A 75 14.70 12.69 13.58
CA GLN A 75 14.65 12.20 14.95
C GLN A 75 13.18 12.04 15.33
N ALA A 76 12.87 11.00 16.10
CA ALA A 76 11.52 10.71 16.52
C ALA A 76 11.47 10.46 18.02
N LEU A 77 10.44 11.02 18.67
CA LEU A 77 10.05 10.69 20.04
C LEU A 77 8.77 9.86 19.98
N PHE A 78 8.80 8.66 20.53
CA PHE A 78 7.62 7.79 20.63
C PHE A 78 7.06 7.86 22.06
N VAL A 79 5.90 8.48 22.22
CA VAL A 79 5.10 8.41 23.45
C VAL A 79 4.10 7.28 23.28
N ALA A 80 4.43 6.09 23.78
CA ALA A 80 3.65 4.89 23.53
C ALA A 80 3.75 3.89 24.69
N GLY A 81 2.80 2.95 24.70
CA GLY A 81 2.70 1.89 25.69
C GLY A 81 1.74 2.21 26.83
N ALA A 82 1.56 1.22 27.69
CA ALA A 82 0.77 1.28 28.91
C ALA A 82 1.20 0.13 29.83
N ARG A 83 0.62 0.01 31.03
CA ARG A 83 0.99 -0.99 32.05
C ARG A 83 1.12 -2.42 31.53
N THR A 84 0.36 -2.79 30.49
CA THR A 84 0.37 -4.14 29.90
C THR A 84 0.85 -4.16 28.44
N TYR A 85 1.26 -3.02 27.89
CA TYR A 85 1.60 -2.84 26.46
C TYR A 85 3.05 -2.39 26.27
N PHE A 86 3.99 -3.18 26.79
CA PHE A 86 5.44 -2.88 26.70
C PHE A 86 5.99 -3.02 25.28
N GLY A 87 5.37 -3.87 24.43
CA GLY A 87 5.84 -4.11 23.06
C GLY A 87 5.59 -2.95 22.11
N ALA A 88 4.57 -2.13 22.36
CA ALA A 88 4.21 -1.00 21.50
C ALA A 88 5.36 0.01 21.31
N PRO A 89 5.98 0.56 22.38
CA PRO A 89 7.11 1.49 22.21
C PRO A 89 8.33 0.80 21.57
N LEU A 90 8.56 -0.48 21.83
CA LEU A 90 9.67 -1.23 21.23
C LEU A 90 9.50 -1.38 19.72
N LEU A 91 8.33 -1.84 19.26
CA LEU A 91 8.07 -2.05 17.84
C LEU A 91 8.09 -0.73 17.05
N ALA A 92 7.53 0.35 17.62
CA ALA A 92 7.53 1.66 16.97
C ALA A 92 8.96 2.21 16.79
N SER A 93 9.75 2.22 17.86
CA SER A 93 11.14 2.70 17.82
C SER A 93 12.04 1.84 16.94
N LEU A 94 11.90 0.50 17.01
CA LEU A 94 12.69 -0.42 16.20
C LEU A 94 12.35 -0.30 14.71
N SER A 95 11.07 -0.12 14.36
CA SER A 95 10.64 0.10 12.98
C SER A 95 11.27 1.36 12.40
N PHE A 96 11.30 2.46 13.16
CA PHE A 96 11.94 3.70 12.74
C PHE A 96 13.44 3.50 12.48
N MET A 97 14.15 2.86 13.41
CA MET A 97 15.58 2.59 13.27
C MET A 97 15.91 1.68 12.08
N LYS A 98 15.04 0.73 11.74
CA LYS A 98 15.23 -0.16 10.58
C LYS A 98 14.90 0.50 9.24
N ALA A 99 13.97 1.46 9.22
CA ALA A 99 13.57 2.16 8.00
C ALA A 99 14.63 3.18 7.54
N GLY A 100 15.47 3.67 8.47
CA GLY A 100 16.73 4.34 8.17
C GLY A 100 16.71 5.86 8.10
#